data_AF-A0A2I3GDA5-F1
#
_entry.id   AF-A0A2I3GDA5-F1
#
_cell.length_a   1.000
_cell.length_b   1.000
_cell.length_c   1.000
_cell.angle_alpha   90.00
_cell.angle_beta   90.00
_cell.angle_gamma   90.00
#
_symmetry.space_group_name_H-M   'P 1'
#
loop_
_entity.id
_entity.type
_entity.pdbx_description
1 polymer ?
#
loop_
_entity_poly.entity_id
_entity_poly.type
_entity_poly.pdbx_seq_one_letter_code
_entity_poly.pdbx_strand_id
1 'polypeptide(L)'
;SQPHTKPSVFVMKNGTNVACLVKEFYPKDIRINLESSKKITEFDPAIVISPSGKYNAVKLGQYEDSNSVTCSVQHDNKTVHSTDFEVKKNSTGRPFLASRGW
;
A
#
# COMPACT_ATOMS: atom_id res chain seq x y z
N SER A 1 18.03 19.82 -5.11
CA SER A 1 16.83 18.98 -5.30
C SER A 1 17.01 17.71 -4.51
N GLN A 2 15.93 17.13 -3.96
CA GLN A 2 15.99 15.84 -3.27
C GLN A 2 16.08 14.70 -4.30
N PRO A 3 16.86 13.63 -4.04
CA PRO A 3 16.94 12.51 -4.97
C PRO A 3 15.60 11.81 -5.12
N HIS A 4 15.31 11.34 -6.33
CA HIS A 4 14.15 10.50 -6.59
C HIS A 4 14.24 9.24 -5.72
N THR A 5 13.16 8.94 -5.01
CA THR A 5 13.11 7.79 -4.10
C THR A 5 11.94 6.91 -4.49
N LYS A 6 12.26 5.63 -4.78
CA LYS A 6 11.27 4.59 -5.09
C LYS A 6 10.38 4.32 -3.87
N PRO A 7 9.05 4.26 -4.02
CA PRO A 7 8.15 3.94 -2.91
C PRO A 7 8.34 2.52 -2.40
N SER A 8 8.13 2.33 -1.10
CA SER A 8 7.83 1.02 -0.51
C SER A 8 6.31 0.86 -0.39
N VAL A 9 5.76 -0.22 -0.93
CA VAL A 9 4.31 -0.41 -1.09
C VAL A 9 3.84 -1.62 -0.27
N PHE A 10 2.80 -1.39 0.55
CA PHE A 10 2.26 -2.36 1.48
C PHE A 10 0.73 -2.41 1.33
N VAL A 11 0.15 -3.60 1.44
CA VAL A 11 -1.30 -3.78 1.49
C VAL A 11 -1.70 -4.32 2.86
N MET A 12 -2.74 -3.72 3.45
CA MET A 12 -3.37 -4.16 4.68
C MET A 12 -4.84 -4.46 4.42
N LYS A 13 -5.33 -5.57 4.99
CA LYS A 13 -6.69 -6.06 4.77
C LYS A 13 -7.37 -6.28 6.12
N ASN A 14 -8.62 -5.83 6.27
CA ASN A 14 -9.45 -6.06 7.46
C ASN A 14 -10.92 -6.23 7.06
N GLY A 15 -11.38 -7.48 6.97
CA GLY A 15 -12.68 -7.81 6.40
C GLY A 15 -12.76 -7.34 4.94
N THR A 16 -13.76 -6.54 4.60
CA THR A 16 -13.92 -5.94 3.27
C THR A 16 -13.04 -4.70 3.03
N ASN A 17 -12.42 -4.15 4.08
CA ASN A 17 -11.64 -2.92 3.98
C ASN A 17 -10.19 -3.22 3.61
N VAL A 18 -9.66 -2.47 2.66
CA VAL A 18 -8.28 -2.57 2.20
C VAL A 18 -7.62 -1.21 2.22
N ALA A 19 -6.37 -1.16 2.68
CA ALA A 19 -5.52 0.01 2.65
C ALA A 19 -4.24 -0.31 1.87
N CYS A 20 -3.88 0.55 0.92
CA CYS A 20 -2.54 0.56 0.33
C CYS A 20 -1.72 1.68 0.97
N LEU A 21 -0.68 1.30 1.70
CA LEU A 21 0.29 2.22 2.30
C LEU A 21 1.50 2.34 1.37
N VAL A 22 1.87 3.58 1.05
CA VAL A 22 3.01 3.91 0.21
C VAL A 22 3.95 4.79 1.02
N LYS A 23 5.19 4.34 1.21
CA LYS A 23 6.15 4.98 2.11
C LYS A 23 7.38 5.50 1.39
N GLU A 24 7.87 6.64 1.89
CA GLU A 24 9.19 7.22 1.62
C GLU A 24 9.49 7.43 0.12
N PHE A 25 8.58 8.09 -0.61
CA PHE A 25 8.76 8.37 -2.03
C PHE A 25 8.99 9.86 -2.32
N TYR A 26 9.64 10.15 -3.45
CA TYR A 26 9.85 11.51 -3.95
C TYR A 26 10.13 11.45 -5.46
N PRO A 27 9.51 12.31 -6.32
CA PRO A 27 8.70 13.49 -6.02
C PRO A 27 7.24 13.16 -5.61
N LYS A 28 6.42 14.20 -5.33
CA LYS A 28 5.03 14.08 -4.85
C LYS A 28 4.09 13.37 -5.83
N ASP A 29 4.32 13.53 -7.14
CA ASP A 29 3.45 12.97 -8.17
C ASP A 29 3.44 11.44 -8.12
N ILE A 30 2.26 10.85 -7.94
CA ILE A 30 2.09 9.42 -7.72
C ILE A 30 0.68 8.99 -8.11
N ARG A 31 0.56 7.77 -8.66
CA ARG A 31 -0.73 7.13 -8.93
C ARG A 31 -0.82 5.80 -8.21
N ILE A 32 -1.84 5.66 -7.35
CA ILE A 32 -2.06 4.48 -6.51
C ILE A 32 -3.33 3.78 -6.99
N ASN A 33 -3.17 2.55 -7.46
CA ASN A 33 -4.26 1.71 -7.94
C ASN A 33 -4.44 0.52 -6.99
N LEU A 34 -5.67 0.33 -6.53
CA LEU A 34 -6.10 -0.89 -5.86
C LEU A 34 -6.87 -1.70 -6.90
N GLU A 35 -6.34 -2.84 -7.30
CA GLU A 35 -6.88 -3.65 -8.38
C GLU A 35 -7.70 -4.81 -7.82
N SER A 36 -8.98 -4.87 -8.20
CA SER A 36 -9.90 -5.96 -7.88
C SER A 36 -11.07 -5.99 -8.86
N SER A 37 -11.63 -7.17 -9.09
CA SER A 37 -12.80 -7.37 -9.94
C SER A 37 -14.10 -6.90 -9.27
N LYS A 38 -14.13 -6.74 -7.94
CA LYS A 38 -15.34 -6.47 -7.16
C LYS A 38 -15.17 -5.31 -6.18
N LYS A 39 -15.01 -4.11 -6.75
CA LYS A 39 -14.94 -2.85 -6.02
C LYS A 39 -16.33 -2.41 -5.52
N ILE A 40 -16.42 -2.10 -4.24
CA ILE A 40 -17.61 -1.46 -3.64
C ILE A 40 -17.40 0.06 -3.62
N THR A 41 -16.31 0.52 -3.02
CA THR A 41 -15.95 1.95 -2.97
C THR A 41 -14.44 2.15 -2.88
N GLU A 42 -13.95 3.30 -3.34
CA GLU A 42 -12.58 3.76 -3.14
C GLU A 42 -12.58 5.23 -2.77
N PHE A 43 -11.60 5.60 -1.95
CA PHE A 43 -11.38 6.96 -1.51
C PHE A 43 -10.12 7.54 -2.17
N ASP A 44 -10.08 8.86 -2.28
CA ASP A 44 -8.90 9.56 -2.75
C ASP A 44 -7.71 9.33 -1.80
N PRO A 45 -6.47 9.25 -2.33
CA PRO A 45 -5.30 9.02 -1.50
C PRO A 45 -4.98 10.25 -0.64
N ALA A 46 -4.77 10.02 0.65
CA ALA A 46 -4.21 11.04 1.54
C ALA A 46 -2.69 11.01 1.44
N ILE A 47 -2.07 12.16 1.14
CA ILE A 47 -0.61 12.31 1.00
C ILE A 47 -0.07 13.24 2.08
N VAL A 48 0.98 12.83 2.78
CA VAL A 48 1.63 13.58 3.87
C VAL A 48 3.15 13.60 3.69
N ILE A 49 3.80 14.60 4.26
CA ILE A 49 5.26 14.70 4.29
C ILE A 49 5.78 13.93 5.51
N SER A 50 6.80 13.11 5.33
CA SER A 50 7.48 12.40 6.41
C SER A 50 8.60 13.26 7.02
N PRO A 51 9.05 12.95 8.25
CA PRO A 51 10.17 13.67 8.86
C PRO A 51 11.48 13.63 8.05
N SER A 52 11.62 12.68 7.11
CA SER A 52 12.79 12.61 6.21
C SER A 52 12.70 13.58 5.02
N GLY A 53 11.61 14.35 4.90
CA GLY A 53 11.34 15.25 3.79
C GLY A 53 10.76 14.55 2.54
N LYS A 54 10.47 13.25 2.62
CA LYS A 54 9.80 12.48 1.55
C LYS A 54 8.28 12.50 1.75
N TYR A 55 7.56 11.90 0.82
CA TYR A 55 6.12 11.72 0.91
C TYR A 55 5.76 10.31 1.36
N ASN A 56 4.66 10.21 2.11
CA ASN A 56 3.91 8.99 2.38
C ASN A 56 2.49 9.18 1.88
N ALA A 57 1.84 8.09 1.46
CA ALA A 57 0.46 8.13 1.02
C ALA A 57 -0.31 6.90 1.52
N VAL A 58 -1.62 7.07 1.72
CA VAL A 58 -2.54 5.97 2.01
C VAL A 58 -3.76 6.09 1.11
N LYS A 59 -4.09 5.01 0.40
CA LYS A 59 -5.36 4.88 -0.33
C LYS A 59 -6.20 3.80 0.31
N LEU A 60 -7.47 4.10 0.56
CA LEU A 60 -8.44 3.19 1.17
C LEU A 60 -9.48 2.77 0.15
N GLY A 61 -10.00 1.55 0.30
CA GLY A 61 -11.15 1.06 -0.46
C GLY A 61 -11.86 -0.08 0.26
N GLN A 62 -13.06 -0.38 -0.20
CA GLN A 62 -13.87 -1.50 0.25
C GLN A 62 -14.16 -2.42 -0.94
N TYR A 63 -13.99 -3.72 -0.73
CA TYR A 63 -14.09 -4.75 -1.76
C TYR A 63 -14.85 -5.96 -1.22
N GLU A 64 -15.61 -6.63 -2.07
CA GLU A 64 -16.32 -7.87 -1.69
C GLU A 64 -15.33 -8.98 -1.32
N ASP A 65 -14.26 -9.11 -2.10
CA ASP A 65 -13.16 -10.03 -1.85
C ASP A 65 -11.86 -9.23 -1.67
N SER A 66 -11.56 -8.88 -0.42
CA SER A 66 -10.32 -8.18 -0.07
C SER A 66 -9.06 -9.02 -0.33
N ASN A 67 -9.16 -10.35 -0.35
CA ASN A 67 -8.02 -11.22 -0.60
C ASN A 67 -7.53 -11.10 -2.05
N SER A 68 -8.45 -10.89 -3.00
CA SER A 68 -8.13 -10.63 -4.41
C SER A 68 -7.44 -9.30 -4.67
N VAL A 69 -7.50 -8.35 -3.72
CA VAL A 69 -7.01 -6.98 -3.93
C VAL A 69 -5.50 -6.97 -3.92
N THR A 70 -4.92 -6.40 -4.99
CA THR A 70 -3.50 -6.05 -5.07
C THR A 70 -3.34 -4.53 -5.13
N CYS A 71 -2.17 -4.00 -4.76
CA CYS A 71 -1.85 -2.60 -4.96
C CYS A 71 -0.69 -2.43 -5.93
N SER A 72 -0.90 -1.59 -6.95
CA SER A 72 0.13 -1.14 -7.86
C SER A 72 0.28 0.37 -7.77
N VAL A 73 1.53 0.83 -7.78
CA VAL A 73 1.89 2.23 -7.63
C VAL A 73 2.75 2.64 -8.81
N GLN A 74 2.30 3.64 -9.56
CA GLN A 74 3.11 4.28 -10.60
C GLN A 74 3.75 5.53 -10.02
N HIS A 75 5.07 5.58 -10.08
CA HIS A 75 5.88 6.67 -9.56
C HIS A 75 7.15 6.78 -10.40
N ASP A 76 7.49 7.99 -10.86
CA ASP A 76 8.69 8.25 -11.68
C ASP A 76 8.81 7.32 -12.90
N ASN A 77 7.70 7.15 -13.64
CA ASN A 77 7.56 6.24 -14.78
C ASN A 77 7.87 4.75 -14.49
N LYS A 78 7.87 4.35 -13.21
CA LYS A 78 8.06 2.97 -12.78
C LYS A 78 6.84 2.47 -12.03
N THR A 79 6.52 1.20 -12.23
CA THR A 79 5.48 0.51 -11.46
C THR A 79 6.09 -0.27 -10.31
N VAL A 80 5.54 -0.11 -9.12
CA VAL A 80 5.91 -0.84 -7.91
C VAL A 80 4.67 -1.57 -7.39
N HIS A 81 4.79 -2.88 -7.20
CA HIS A 81 3.72 -3.70 -6.66
C HIS A 81 3.87 -3.87 -5.15
N SER A 82 2.74 -4.08 -4.47
CA SER A 82 2.73 -4.40 -3.05
C SER A 82 3.44 -5.71 -2.77
N THR A 83 4.22 -5.73 -1.69
CA THR A 83 4.54 -6.98 -1.01
C THR A 83 3.40 -7.28 -0.05
N ASP A 84 2.77 -8.45 -0.19
CA ASP A 84 1.75 -8.89 0.77
C ASP A 84 2.44 -9.17 2.11
N PHE A 85 2.11 -8.36 3.12
CA PHE A 85 2.39 -8.70 4.51
C PHE A 85 1.17 -9.41 5.07
N GLU A 86 1.28 -10.70 5.26
CA GLU A 86 0.27 -11.45 6.01
C GLU A 86 0.48 -11.14 7.50
N VAL A 87 -0.57 -10.67 8.17
CA VAL A 87 -0.59 -10.60 9.63
C VAL A 87 -0.74 -12.04 10.14
N LYS A 88 0.39 -12.69 10.43
CA LYS A 88 0.40 -14.02 11.05
C LYS A 88 0.38 -13.86 12.57
N LYS A 89 -0.32 -14.75 13.26
CA LYS A 89 -0.20 -14.85 14.72
C LYS A 89 0.96 -15.78 15.05
N ASN A 90 1.85 -15.36 15.93
CA ASN A 90 2.87 -16.26 16.48
C ASN A 90 2.22 -17.27 17.46
N SER A 91 3.02 -18.19 18.00
CA SER A 91 2.57 -19.20 18.98
C SER A 91 1.95 -18.60 20.26
N THR A 92 2.21 -17.33 20.56
CA THR A 92 1.62 -16.59 21.68
C THR A 92 0.37 -15.78 21.29
N GLY A 93 -0.14 -15.96 20.06
CA GLY A 93 -1.29 -15.23 19.53
C GLY A 93 -1.00 -13.77 19.15
N ARG A 94 0.24 -13.30 19.28
CA ARG A 94 0.62 -11.93 18.92
C ARG A 94 0.72 -11.80 17.40
N PRO A 95 0.10 -10.77 16.82
CA PRO A 95 0.25 -10.49 15.39
C PRO A 95 1.70 -10.11 15.09
N PHE A 96 2.25 -10.66 14.01
CA PHE A 96 3.54 -10.31 13.43
C PHE A 96 3.41 -10.22 11.90
N LEU A 97 4.20 -9.35 11.29
CA LEU A 97 4.20 -9.08 9.85
C LEU A 97 5.12 -10.07 9.14
N ALA A 98 4.57 -11.00 8.36
CA ALA A 98 5.33 -11.90 7.51
C ALA A 98 5.18 -11.48 6.05
N SER A 99 6.27 -11.07 5.42
CA SER A 99 6.33 -10.88 3.97
C SER A 99 6.36 -12.25 3.27
N ARG A 100 5.57 -12.44 2.20
CA ARG A 100 5.75 -13.59 1.31
C ARG A 100 7.14 -13.52 0.67
N GLY A 101 8.01 -14.46 1.03
CA GLY A 101 9.26 -14.69 0.29
C GLY A 101 8.92 -15.25 -1.08
N TRP A 102 9.59 -14.74 -2.13
CA TRP A 102 9.59 -15.36 -3.44
C TRP A 102 10.28 -16.73 -3.39
#